data_AF-A0A963M8A0-F1
#
_entry.id   AF-A0A963M8A0-F1
#
_cell.length_a   1.000
_cell.length_b   1.000
_cell.length_c   1.000
_cell.angle_alpha   90.00
_cell.angle_beta   90.00
_cell.angle_gamma   90.00
#
_symmetry.space_group_name_H-M   'P 1'
#
loop_
_entity.id
_entity.type
_entity.pdbx_description
1 polymer ?
#
loop_
_entity_poly.entity_id
_entity_poly.type
_entity_poly.pdbx_seq_one_letter_code
_entity_poly.pdbx_strand_id
1 'polypeptide(L)' 'MSSMTPQEIVSELDRHIVGQKDAKRAVAIALRNRWRRQQVDEKLRPEITPKN' A
#
# COMPACT_ATOMS: atom_id res chain seq x y z
N MET A 1 -10.93 3.90 -3.24
CA MET A 1 -9.47 4.11 -3.29
C MET A 1 -8.99 3.54 -4.61
N SER A 2 -8.35 4.38 -5.43
CA SER A 2 -7.93 4.08 -6.80
C SER A 2 -7.12 2.79 -6.87
N SER A 3 -7.27 2.03 -7.96
CA SER A 3 -6.64 0.73 -8.21
C SER A 3 -5.11 0.75 -8.32
N MET A 4 -4.46 1.84 -7.90
CA MET A 4 -3.03 2.08 -8.02
C MET A 4 -2.23 0.97 -7.33
N THR A 5 -1.21 0.51 -8.04
CA THR A 5 -0.19 -0.41 -7.55
C THR A 5 0.76 0.32 -6.60
N PRO A 6 1.49 -0.40 -5.72
CA PRO A 6 2.47 0.23 -4.85
C PRO A 6 3.52 1.06 -5.60
N GLN A 7 3.93 0.66 -6.81
CA GLN A 7 4.88 1.42 -7.63
C GLN A 7 4.30 2.76 -8.11
N GLU A 8 3.04 2.77 -8.55
CA GLU A 8 2.38 4.01 -8.97
C GLU A 8 2.19 4.97 -7.79
N ILE A 9 1.88 4.46 -6.59
CA ILE A 9 1.80 5.28 -5.38
C ILE A 9 3.17 5.88 -5.04
N VAL A 10 4.25 5.10 -5.11
CA VAL A 10 5.61 5.63 -4.86
C VAL A 10 5.98 6.69 -5.90
N SER A 11 5.68 6.46 -7.18
CA SER A 11 5.91 7.43 -8.25
C SER A 11 5.16 8.75 -8.02
N GLU A 12 3.92 8.67 -7.54
CA GLU A 12 3.15 9.87 -7.17
C GLU A 12 3.78 10.59 -5.97
N LEU A 13 4.21 9.86 -4.94
CA LEU A 13 4.90 10.44 -3.77
C LEU A 13 6.24 11.07 -4.14
N ASP A 14 6.96 10.54 -5.14
CA ASP A 14 8.23 11.10 -5.61
C ASP A 14 8.07 12.49 -6.23
N ARG A 15 6.88 12.86 -6.73
CA ARG A 15 6.61 14.22 -7.24
C ARG A 15 6.52 15.29 -6.14
N HIS A 16 6.22 14.88 -4.91
CA HIS A 16 5.92 15.79 -3.81
C HIS A 16 6.90 15.68 -2.63
N ILE A 17 7.60 14.56 -2.50
CA ILE A 17 8.50 14.27 -1.39
C ILE A 17 9.85 13.89 -1.99
N VAL A 18 10.94 14.50 -1.53
CA VAL A 18 12.29 14.15 -1.98
C VAL A 18 12.89 13.09 -1.05
N GLY A 19 13.51 12.04 -1.60
CA GLY A 19 14.17 10.98 -0.82
C GLY A 19 13.19 10.01 -0.14
N GLN A 20 13.56 9.45 1.02
CA GLN A 20 12.71 8.59 1.87
C GLN A 20 12.13 7.35 1.16
N LYS A 21 12.95 6.67 0.34
CA LYS A 21 12.53 5.54 -0.50
C LYS A 21 11.84 4.41 0.28
N ASP A 22 12.40 4.04 1.44
CA ASP A 22 11.86 2.95 2.26
C ASP A 22 10.53 3.32 2.91
N ALA A 23 10.39 4.57 3.38
CA ALA A 23 9.15 5.07 3.95
C ALA A 23 8.03 5.12 2.89
N LYS A 24 8.32 5.64 1.69
CA LYS A 24 7.35 5.66 0.57
C LYS A 24 6.89 4.27 0.20
N ARG A 25 7.83 3.31 0.13
CA ARG A 25 7.52 1.90 -0.14
C ARG A 25 6.63 1.30 0.95
N ALA A 26 6.97 1.51 2.22
CA ALA A 26 6.20 1.00 3.35
C ALA A 26 4.76 1.54 3.35
N VAL A 27 4.58 2.84 3.11
CA VAL A 27 3.26 3.48 3.04
C VAL A 27 2.46 2.96 1.85
N ALA A 28 3.08 2.83 0.67
CA ALA A 28 2.42 2.30 -0.53
C ALA A 28 1.94 0.84 -0.34
N ILE A 29 2.76 -0.01 0.29
CA ILE A 29 2.40 -1.39 0.63
C ILE A 29 1.24 -1.40 1.63
N ALA A 30 1.28 -0.56 2.67
CA ALA A 30 0.24 -0.50 3.68
C ALA A 30 -1.12 -0.06 3.08
N LEU A 31 -1.13 0.94 2.21
CA LEU A 31 -2.32 1.36 1.47
C LEU A 31 -2.88 0.24 0.59
N ARG A 32 -2.01 -0.46 -0.16
CA ARG A 32 -2.44 -1.58 -1.00
C ARG A 32 -2.99 -2.75 -0.19
N ASN A 33 -2.40 -3.06 0.96
CA ASN A 33 -2.88 -4.13 1.84
C ASN A 33 -4.24 -3.79 2.45
N ARG A 34 -4.53 -2.52 2.79
CA ARG A 34 -5.88 -2.09 3.20
C ARG A 34 -6.90 -2.32 2.09
N TRP A 35 -6.57 -1.97 0.85
CA TRP A 35 -7.44 -2.24 -0.30
C TRP A 35 -7.65 -3.73 -0.53
N ARG A 36 -6.57 -4.54 -0.50
CA ARG A 36 -6.68 -6.01 -0.63
C ARG A 36 -7.60 -6.58 0.44
N ARG A 37 -7.45 -6.17 1.71
CA ARG A 37 -8.29 -6.61 2.82
C ARG A 37 -9.79 -6.31 2.62
N GLN A 38 -10.13 -5.23 1.91
CA GLN A 38 -11.52 -4.92 1.57
C GLN A 38 -12.10 -5.87 0.52
N GLN A 39 -11.26 -6.45 -0.33
CA GLN A 39 -11.65 -7.36 -1.42
C GLN A 39 -11.72 -8.83 -1.00
N VAL A 40 -11.29 -9.15 0.21
CA VAL A 40 -11.33 -10.54 0.72
C VAL A 40 -12.48 -10.70 1.70
N ASP A 41 -13.08 -11.89 1.65
CA ASP A 41 -14.19 -12.30 2.50
C ASP A 41 -13.84 -12.14 3.99
N GLU A 42 -14.84 -11.80 4.82
CA GLU A 42 -14.68 -11.33 6.20
C GLU A 42 -13.83 -12.29 7.05
N LYS A 43 -14.00 -13.59 6.81
CA LYS A 43 -13.30 -14.68 7.52
C LYS A 43 -11.78 -14.71 7.26
N LEU A 44 -11.32 -14.20 6.12
CA LEU A 44 -9.91 -14.21 5.70
C LEU A 44 -9.19 -12.87 5.94
N ARG A 45 -9.92 -11.82 6.28
CA ARG A 45 -9.36 -10.49 6.60
C ARG A 45 -8.27 -10.48 7.68
N PRO A 46 -8.32 -11.31 8.74
CA PRO A 46 -7.28 -11.32 9.78
C PRO A 46 -5.91 -11.79 9.29
N GLU A 47 -5.86 -12.61 8.23
CA GLU A 47 -4.60 -13.17 7.72
C GLU A 47 -3.79 -12.16 6.88
N ILE A 48 -4.43 -11.06 6.47
CA ILE A 48 -3.84 -10.05 5.58
C ILE A 48 -3.26 -8.92 6.42
N THR A 49 -2.17 -9.23 7.13
CA THR A 49 -1.33 -8.24 7.84
C THR A 49 -0.05 -7.96 7.06
N PRO A 50 0.41 -6.70 6.98
CA PRO A 50 1.69 -6.39 6.37
C PRO A 50 2.83 -7.03 7.18
N LYS A 51 3.54 -7.98 6.57
CA LYS A 51 4.90 -8.37 6.98
C LYS A 51 5.86 -7.44 6.24
N ASN A 52 6.15 -6.30 6.85
CA ASN A 52 7.17 -5.36 6.37
C ASN A 52 8.51 -5.71 7.01
#